data_AF-A0A7T7KXB2-F1
#
_entry.id   AF-A0A7T7KXB2-F1
#
_cell.length_a   1.000
_cell.length_b   1.000
_cell.length_c   1.000
_cell.angle_alpha   90.00
_cell.angle_beta   90.00
_cell.angle_gamma   90.00
#
_symmetry.space_group_name_H-M   'P 1'
#
loop_
_entity.id
_entity.type
_entity.pdbx_description
1 polymer ?
#
loop_
_entity_poly.entity_id
_entity_poly.type
_entity_poly.pdbx_seq_one_letter_code
_entity_poly.pdbx_strand_id
1 'polypeptide(L)'
;MSNTTPGNRLYGMMQALMAAFAHDEDPPSAEDRGVVSEQDALDAVLHLAGFLDAHVEAGRIAAEDAEHMASMLMVIRERIRPLPVGLMERRGSETDGVTLDLQEMVEGLRTAREESGRQG
;
A
#
# COMPACT_ATOMS: atom_id res chain seq x y z
N MET A 1 3.58 -19.09 28.80
CA MET A 1 4.51 -18.85 27.68
C MET A 1 3.69 -18.62 26.43
N SER A 2 3.52 -17.36 26.01
CA SER A 2 2.64 -17.03 24.88
C SER A 2 3.31 -17.45 23.56
N ASN A 3 2.82 -18.54 22.96
CA ASN A 3 3.11 -18.93 21.58
C ASN A 3 2.61 -17.83 20.63
N THR A 4 3.46 -16.85 20.36
CA THR A 4 3.12 -15.75 19.48
C THR A 4 3.73 -16.03 18.12
N THR A 5 3.08 -16.89 17.34
CA THR A 5 3.41 -17.15 15.94
C THR A 5 3.38 -15.81 15.17
N PRO A 6 4.29 -15.54 14.21
CA PRO A 6 4.32 -14.28 13.46
C PRO A 6 2.96 -13.83 12.92
N GLY A 7 2.12 -14.78 12.46
CA GLY A 7 0.75 -14.51 12.00
C GLY A 7 -0.17 -13.88 13.05
N ASN A 8 -0.06 -14.29 14.32
CA ASN A 8 -0.88 -13.72 15.40
C ASN A 8 -0.50 -12.27 15.70
N ARG A 9 0.77 -11.90 15.52
CA ARG A 9 1.23 -10.51 15.69
C ARG A 9 0.74 -9.63 14.56
N LEU A 10 0.89 -10.08 13.31
CA LEU A 10 0.41 -9.34 12.15
C LEU A 10 -1.10 -9.11 12.24
N TYR A 11 -1.85 -10.16 12.56
CA TYR A 11 -3.30 -10.06 12.74
C TYR A 11 -3.69 -9.06 13.83
N GLY A 12 -3.03 -9.09 14.99
CA GLY A 12 -3.28 -8.11 16.06
C GLY A 12 -2.97 -6.66 15.64
N MET A 13 -1.90 -6.44 14.88
CA MET A 13 -1.58 -5.12 14.33
C MET A 13 -2.64 -4.66 13.33
N MET A 14 -3.08 -5.54 12.43
CA MET A 14 -4.17 -5.23 11.50
C MET A 14 -5.46 -4.89 12.24
N GLN A 15 -5.81 -5.62 13.30
CA GLN A 15 -6.98 -5.31 14.13
C GLN A 15 -6.88 -3.92 14.77
N ALA A 16 -5.70 -3.54 15.28
CA ALA A 16 -5.50 -2.21 15.84
C ALA A 16 -5.66 -1.10 14.78
N LEU A 17 -5.13 -1.32 13.56
CA LEU A 17 -5.30 -0.39 12.43
C LEU A 17 -6.78 -0.28 12.02
N MET A 18 -7.49 -1.40 11.91
CA MET A 18 -8.91 -1.43 11.57
C MET A 18 -9.79 -0.77 12.66
N ALA A 19 -9.43 -0.94 13.93
CA ALA A 19 -10.14 -0.29 15.03
C ALA A 19 -9.96 1.24 14.98
N ALA A 20 -8.72 1.72 14.80
CA ALA A 20 -8.45 3.15 14.61
C ALA A 20 -9.22 3.69 13.39
N PHE A 21 -9.23 2.94 12.30
CA PHE A 21 -9.98 3.26 11.09
C PHE A 21 -11.49 3.37 11.34
N ALA A 22 -12.10 2.42 12.06
CA ALA A 22 -13.54 2.42 12.35
C ALA A 22 -13.98 3.56 13.28
N HIS A 23 -13.05 4.09 14.09
CA HIS A 23 -13.33 5.19 15.02
C HIS A 23 -12.87 6.57 14.51
N ASP A 24 -12.38 6.65 13.26
CA ASP A 24 -11.77 7.85 12.68
C ASP A 24 -10.64 8.44 13.56
N GLU A 25 -9.88 7.55 14.20
CA GLU A 25 -8.74 7.89 15.04
C GLU A 25 -7.43 7.69 14.27
N ASP A 26 -6.40 8.44 14.67
CA ASP A 26 -5.05 8.20 14.17
C ASP A 26 -4.57 6.81 14.59
N PRO A 27 -4.01 6.00 13.67
CA PRO A 27 -3.47 4.71 14.02
C PRO A 27 -2.36 4.83 15.08
N PRO A 28 -2.23 3.86 15.98
CA PRO A 28 -1.19 3.89 17.02
C PRO A 28 0.19 3.95 16.36
N SER A 29 0.94 5.00 16.68
CA SER A 29 2.33 5.19 16.23
C SER A 29 3.29 4.94 17.39
N ALA A 30 4.46 4.40 17.07
CA ALA A 30 5.58 4.26 18.00
C ALA A 30 6.83 4.89 17.39
N GLU A 31 7.84 5.14 18.22
CA GLU A 31 9.16 5.54 17.72
C GLU A 31 9.74 4.44 16.82
N ASP A 32 10.52 4.87 15.83
CA ASP A 32 11.24 3.96 14.95
C ASP A 32 12.20 3.09 15.78
N ARG A 33 12.20 1.79 15.51
CA ARG A 33 13.08 0.82 16.17
C ARG A 33 14.47 0.77 15.53
N GLY A 34 14.65 1.38 14.36
CA GLY A 34 15.92 1.39 13.62
C GLY A 34 16.32 0.00 13.09
N VAL A 35 15.36 -0.91 12.91
CA VAL A 35 15.60 -2.30 12.46
C VAL A 35 15.39 -2.46 10.96
N VAL A 36 14.54 -1.63 10.35
CA VAL A 36 14.18 -1.70 8.93
C VAL A 36 14.76 -0.48 8.24
N SER A 37 15.58 -0.69 7.20
CA SER A 37 16.09 0.40 6.38
C SER A 37 15.11 0.79 5.26
N GLU A 38 15.34 1.94 4.62
CA GLU A 38 14.61 2.35 3.42
C GLU A 38 14.70 1.28 2.31
N GLN A 39 15.88 0.67 2.12
CA GLN A 39 16.08 -0.36 1.11
C GLN A 39 15.28 -1.62 1.44
N ASP A 40 15.24 -2.04 2.70
CA ASP A 40 14.43 -3.21 3.12
C ASP A 40 12.95 -2.98 2.83
N ALA A 41 12.45 -1.75 3.02
CA ALA A 41 11.08 -1.38 2.71
C ALA A 41 10.80 -1.40 1.19
N LEU A 42 11.75 -0.91 0.37
CA LEU A 42 11.64 -0.97 -1.09
C LEU A 42 11.67 -2.42 -1.60
N ASP A 43 12.54 -3.26 -1.06
CA ASP A 43 12.63 -4.68 -1.44
C ASP A 43 11.34 -5.43 -1.06
N ALA A 44 10.73 -5.10 0.08
CA ALA A 44 9.44 -5.65 0.47
C ALA A 44 8.32 -5.28 -0.51
N VAL A 45 8.28 -4.03 -1.00
CA VAL A 45 7.33 -3.60 -2.04
C VAL A 45 7.54 -4.40 -3.34
N LEU A 46 8.79 -4.58 -3.77
CA LEU A 46 9.12 -5.36 -4.97
C LEU A 46 8.69 -6.82 -4.85
N HIS A 47 8.93 -7.45 -3.70
CA HIS A 47 8.51 -8.82 -3.45
C HIS A 47 6.97 -8.97 -3.45
N LEU A 48 6.23 -8.00 -2.91
CA LEU A 48 4.77 -8.00 -2.96
C LEU A 48 4.24 -7.81 -4.38
N ALA A 49 4.86 -6.93 -5.17
CA ALA A 49 4.49 -6.74 -6.57
C ALA A 49 4.70 -8.02 -7.38
N GLY A 50 5.84 -8.71 -7.21
CA GLY A 50 6.10 -9.99 -7.87
C GLY A 50 5.16 -11.11 -7.40
N PHE A 51 4.78 -11.13 -6.11
CA PHE A 51 3.78 -12.06 -5.60
C PHE A 51 2.42 -11.84 -6.26
N LEU A 52 2.00 -10.57 -6.38
CA LEU A 52 0.75 -10.19 -7.03
C LEU A 52 0.73 -10.62 -8.49
N ASP A 53 1.76 -10.26 -9.25
CA ASP A 53 1.93 -10.60 -10.67
C ASP A 53 1.79 -12.11 -10.90
N ALA A 54 2.51 -12.93 -10.13
CA ALA A 54 2.43 -14.38 -10.23
C ALA A 54 1.02 -14.96 -9.92
N HIS A 55 0.25 -14.31 -9.03
CA HIS A 55 -1.11 -14.75 -8.70
C HIS A 55 -2.15 -14.29 -9.73
N VAL A 56 -1.92 -13.14 -10.36
CA VAL A 56 -2.72 -12.65 -11.49
C VAL A 56 -2.51 -13.54 -12.71
N GLU A 57 -1.26 -13.83 -13.07
CA GLU A 57 -0.93 -14.74 -14.17
C GLU A 57 -1.52 -16.14 -13.95
N ALA A 58 -1.55 -16.60 -12.70
CA ALA A 58 -2.16 -17.87 -12.32
C ALA A 58 -3.71 -17.83 -12.24
N GLY A 59 -4.35 -16.69 -12.51
CA GLY A 59 -5.80 -16.50 -12.48
C GLY A 59 -6.41 -16.66 -11.08
N ARG A 60 -5.62 -16.42 -10.02
CA ARG A 60 -6.05 -16.58 -8.62
C ARG A 60 -6.60 -15.31 -7.99
N ILE A 61 -6.38 -14.17 -8.64
CA ILE A 61 -6.85 -12.84 -8.22
C ILE A 61 -7.55 -12.23 -9.43
N ALA A 62 -8.71 -11.61 -9.21
CA ALA A 62 -9.41 -10.90 -10.28
C ALA A 62 -8.59 -9.68 -10.74
N ALA A 63 -8.68 -9.32 -12.01
CA ALA A 63 -7.90 -8.20 -12.55
C ALA A 63 -8.17 -6.89 -11.80
N GLU A 64 -9.44 -6.62 -11.45
CA GLU A 64 -9.85 -5.43 -10.70
C GLU A 64 -9.22 -5.38 -9.30
N ASP A 65 -9.21 -6.50 -8.57
CA ASP A 65 -8.57 -6.61 -7.26
C ASP A 65 -7.05 -6.40 -7.38
N ALA A 66 -6.44 -6.92 -8.44
CA ALA A 66 -5.02 -6.77 -8.68
C ALA A 66 -4.62 -5.34 -9.04
N GLU A 67 -5.42 -4.65 -9.85
CA GLU A 67 -5.22 -3.23 -10.15
C GLU A 67 -5.30 -2.40 -8.86
N HIS A 68 -6.30 -2.66 -8.01
CA HIS A 68 -6.42 -1.97 -6.72
C HIS A 68 -5.22 -2.24 -5.80
N MET A 69 -4.74 -3.48 -5.72
CA MET A 69 -3.55 -3.84 -4.95
C MET A 69 -2.28 -3.19 -5.50
N ALA A 70 -2.12 -3.13 -6.82
CA ALA A 70 -1.00 -2.45 -7.46
C ALA A 70 -1.00 -0.95 -7.18
N SER A 71 -2.17 -0.30 -7.19
CA SER A 71 -2.32 1.11 -6.81
C SER A 71 -1.88 1.36 -5.37
N MET A 72 -2.27 0.50 -4.41
CA MET A 72 -1.79 0.61 -3.03
C MET A 72 -0.27 0.50 -2.92
N LEU A 73 0.35 -0.43 -3.66
CA LEU A 73 1.80 -0.59 -3.68
C LEU A 73 2.52 0.65 -4.26
N MET A 74 1.96 1.29 -5.28
CA MET A 74 2.51 2.52 -5.87
C MET A 74 2.50 3.68 -4.87
N VAL A 75 1.39 3.87 -4.13
CA VAL A 75 1.29 4.90 -3.08
C VAL A 75 2.30 4.64 -1.95
N ILE A 76 2.46 3.38 -1.53
CA ILE A 76 3.45 3.01 -0.50
C ILE A 76 4.87 3.29 -1.00
N ARG A 77 5.18 2.90 -2.24
CA ARG A 77 6.50 3.12 -2.85
C ARG A 77 6.83 4.61 -2.86
N GLU A 78 5.92 5.45 -3.35
CA GLU A 78 6.10 6.89 -3.42
C GLU A 78 6.42 7.50 -2.05
N ARG A 79 5.72 7.02 -1.00
CA ARG A 79 5.92 7.50 0.37
C ARG A 79 7.27 7.09 0.97
N ILE A 80 7.80 5.92 0.61
CA ILE A 80 9.11 5.43 1.05
C ILE A 80 10.22 6.22 0.35
N ARG A 81 10.15 6.27 -0.99
CA ARG A 81 11.08 7.01 -1.83
C ARG A 81 10.30 7.56 -3.03
N PRO A 82 10.33 8.87 -3.31
CA PRO A 82 9.62 9.44 -4.45
C PRO A 82 10.09 8.89 -5.80
N LEU A 83 9.17 8.75 -6.74
CA LEU A 83 9.45 8.32 -8.11
C LEU A 83 10.24 9.41 -8.84
N PRO A 84 11.31 9.05 -9.56
CA PRO A 84 12.01 10.02 -10.40
C PRO A 84 11.08 10.59 -11.46
N VAL A 85 11.06 11.93 -11.55
CA VAL A 85 10.38 12.64 -12.64
C VAL A 85 10.94 12.17 -13.99
N GLY A 86 10.06 11.88 -14.94
CA GLY A 86 10.45 11.54 -16.32
C GLY A 86 10.72 10.06 -16.62
N LEU A 87 10.63 9.14 -15.65
CA LEU A 87 10.84 7.70 -15.93
C LEU A 87 9.70 7.03 -16.71
N MET A 88 8.50 7.60 -16.69
CA MET A 88 7.29 7.06 -17.32
C MET A 88 6.73 8.00 -18.40
N GLU A 89 7.45 9.06 -18.75
CA GLU A 89 7.10 9.89 -19.91
C GLU A 89 7.19 9.04 -21.17
N ARG A 90 6.02 8.58 -21.62
CA ARG A 90 5.86 7.80 -22.84
C ARG A 90 6.24 8.70 -24.01
N ARG A 91 7.52 8.67 -24.41
CA ARG A 91 8.07 9.25 -25.65
C ARG A 91 7.37 10.56 -26.08
N GLY A 92 7.68 11.67 -25.40
CA GLY A 92 7.35 13.01 -25.91
C GLY A 92 6.18 13.75 -25.26
N SER A 93 5.68 13.28 -24.12
CA SER A 93 4.80 14.08 -23.25
C SER A 93 5.64 14.79 -22.20
N GLU A 94 5.71 16.13 -22.23
CA GLU A 94 6.25 16.98 -21.15
C GLU A 94 5.39 16.94 -19.86
N THR A 95 4.30 16.18 -19.87
CA THR A 95 3.34 16.11 -18.77
C THR A 95 3.68 14.94 -17.85
N ASP A 96 3.87 15.24 -16.57
CA ASP A 96 4.09 14.28 -15.49
C ASP A 96 2.81 13.45 -15.23
N GLY A 97 2.61 12.41 -16.04
CA GLY A 97 1.46 11.50 -15.90
C GLY A 97 1.47 10.70 -14.60
N VAL A 98 2.64 10.45 -14.02
CA VAL A 98 2.77 9.67 -12.77
C VAL A 98 2.19 10.43 -11.59
N THR A 99 2.43 11.74 -11.52
CA THR A 99 1.84 12.56 -10.46
C THR A 99 0.31 12.56 -10.52
N LEU A 100 -0.28 12.64 -11.72
CA LEU A 100 -1.74 12.56 -11.89
C LEU A 100 -2.28 11.20 -11.47
N ASP A 101 -1.66 10.12 -11.94
CA ASP A 101 -2.06 8.75 -11.58
C ASP A 101 -2.01 8.54 -10.06
N LEU A 102 -0.95 9.03 -9.39
CA LEU A 102 -0.82 8.94 -7.94
C LEU A 102 -1.88 9.75 -7.19
N GLN A 103 -2.27 10.93 -7.70
CA GLN A 103 -3.33 11.74 -7.12
C GLN A 103 -4.67 11.00 -7.16
N GLU A 104 -5.02 10.45 -8.32
CA GLU A 104 -6.24 9.65 -8.49
C GLU A 104 -6.26 8.42 -7.58
N MET A 105 -5.14 7.71 -7.46
CA MET A 105 -5.02 6.56 -6.55
C MET A 105 -5.23 6.96 -5.08
N VAL A 106 -4.61 8.06 -4.64
CA VAL A 106 -4.74 8.54 -3.24
C VAL A 106 -6.17 9.00 -2.95
N GLU A 107 -6.82 9.69 -3.89
CA GLU A 107 -8.21 10.11 -3.74
C GLU A 107 -9.18 8.92 -3.70
N GLY A 108 -8.96 7.91 -4.54
CA GLY A 108 -9.71 6.66 -4.51
C GLY A 108 -9.61 5.96 -3.16
N LEU A 109 -8.41 5.86 -2.60
CA LEU A 109 -8.20 5.26 -1.27
C LEU A 109 -8.86 6.05 -0.14
N ARG A 110 -8.87 7.39 -0.22
CA ARG A 110 -9.58 8.24 0.76
C ARG A 110 -11.09 8.07 0.67
N THR A 111 -11.63 8.01 -0.54
CA THR A 111 -13.08 7.80 -0.75
C THR A 111 -13.51 6.44 -0.21
N ALA A 112 -12.76 5.37 -0.51
CA ALA A 112 -13.00 4.04 0.03
C ALA A 112 -12.95 4.01 1.58
N ARG A 113 -12.06 4.82 2.17
CA ARG A 113 -12.00 5.02 3.63
C ARG A 113 -13.30 5.63 4.17
N GLU A 114 -13.79 6.70 3.56
CA GLU A 114 -15.01 7.39 4.02
C GLU A 114 -16.27 6.54 3.90
N GLU A 115 -16.37 5.74 2.84
CA GLU A 115 -17.52 4.86 2.62
C GLU A 115 -17.58 3.70 3.61
N SER A 116 -16.43 3.11 3.94
CA SER A 116 -16.33 2.00 4.89
C SER A 116 -16.59 2.44 6.33
N GLY A 117 -16.17 3.66 6.71
CA GLY A 117 -16.45 4.25 8.02
C GLY A 117 -17.92 4.64 8.23
N ARG A 118 -18.70 4.85 7.17
CA ARG A 118 -20.15 5.14 7.24
C ARG A 118 -21.03 3.91 7.46
N GLN A 119 -20.50 2.71 7.23
CA GLN A 119 -21.24 1.45 7.35
C GLN A 119 -21.04 0.74 8.70
N GLY A 120 -20.22 1.31 9.60
CA GLY A 120 -19.88 0.78 10.93
C GLY A 120 -20.75 1.32 12.06
#